data_AF-A0A948R7L4-F1
#
_entry.id   AF-A0A948R7L4-F1
#
_cell.length_a   1.000
_cell.length_b   1.000
_cell.length_c   1.000
_cell.angle_alpha   90.00
_cell.angle_beta   90.00
_cell.angle_gamma   90.00
#
_symmetry.space_group_name_H-M   'P 1'
#
loop_
_entity.id
_entity.type
_entity.pdbx_description
1 polymer ?
#
loop_
_entity_poly.entity_id
_entity_poly.type
_entity_poly.pdbx_seq_one_letter_code
_entity_poly.pdbx_strand_id
1 'polypeptide(L)' 'MTSAIFTIGRSGLSVARASIELTAQNIANAANADFSRRTLTQGELVMTGSIGINAADSLGGVRPGVI' A
#
# COMPACT_ATOMS: atom_id res chain seq x y z
N MET A 1 -14.10 -14.72 6.99
CA MET A 1 -13.83 -13.52 7.84
C MET A 1 -12.38 -13.47 8.31
N THR A 2 -11.84 -14.53 8.94
CA THR A 2 -10.44 -14.56 9.42
C THR A 2 -9.39 -14.34 8.32
N SER A 3 -9.60 -14.92 7.14
CA SER A 3 -8.80 -14.74 5.92
C SER A 3 -8.72 -13.28 5.45
N ALA A 4 -9.83 -12.55 5.50
CA ALA A 4 -9.88 -11.14 5.09
C ALA A 4 -9.02 -10.23 5.99
N ILE A 5 -8.96 -10.49 7.31
CA ILE A 5 -8.12 -9.72 8.24
C ILE A 5 -6.63 -9.92 7.92
N PHE A 6 -6.20 -11.16 7.64
CA PHE A 6 -4.83 -11.43 7.23
C PHE A 6 -4.47 -10.77 5.89
N THR A 7 -5.41 -10.74 4.95
CA THR A 7 -5.23 -10.03 3.67
C THR A 7 -5.05 -8.52 3.88
N ILE A 8 -5.84 -7.91 4.76
CA ILE A 8 -5.71 -6.49 5.13
C ILE A 8 -4.33 -6.24 5.76
N GLY A 9 -3.95 -7.01 6.78
CA GLY A 9 -2.64 -6.88 7.44
C GLY A 9 -1.47 -7.07 6.48
N ARG A 10 -1.56 -8.07 5.58
CA ARG A 10 -0.55 -8.30 4.53
C ARG A 10 -0.44 -7.12 3.57
N SER A 11 -1.57 -6.55 3.16
CA SER A 11 -1.57 -5.39 2.26
C SER A 11 -0.92 -4.16 2.91
N GLY A 12 -1.24 -3.87 4.18
CA GLY A 12 -0.61 -2.80 4.95
C GLY A 12 0.90 -2.99 5.11
N LEU A 13 1.34 -4.21 5.42
CA LEU A 13 2.77 -4.53 5.53
C LEU A 13 3.50 -4.33 4.19
N SER A 14 2.88 -4.72 3.07
CA SER A 14 3.45 -4.53 1.74
C SER A 14 3.64 -3.05 1.42
N VAL A 15 2.67 -2.20 1.74
CA VAL A 15 2.75 -0.75 1.50
C VAL A 15 3.78 -0.10 2.40
N ALA A 16 3.87 -0.50 3.67
CA ALA A 16 4.90 -0.03 4.59
C ALA A 16 6.32 -0.34 4.08
N ARG A 17 6.54 -1.56 3.56
CA ARG A 17 7.82 -1.93 2.94
C ARG A 17 8.16 -1.06 1.74
N ALA A 18 7.19 -0.79 0.86
CA ALA A 18 7.40 0.09 -0.29
C ALA A 18 7.73 1.53 0.15
N SER A 19 7.11 2.03 1.21
CA SER A 19 7.40 3.36 1.77
C SER A 19 8.83 3.47 2.30
N ILE A 20 9.32 2.41 2.95
CA ILE A 20 10.70 2.37 3.47
C ILE A 20 11.70 2.31 2.32
N GLU A 21 11.45 1.47 1.31
CA GLU A 21 12.30 1.37 0.12
C GLU A 21 12.41 2.70 -0.62
N LEU A 22 11.28 3.41 -0.81
CA LEU A 22 11.30 4.73 -1.43
C LEU A 22 12.12 5.75 -0.61
N THR A 23 12.01 5.69 0.72
CA THR A 23 12.80 6.53 1.61
C THR A 23 14.29 6.23 1.48
N ALA A 24 14.67 4.95 1.42
CA ALA A 24 16.05 4.53 1.21
C ALA A 24 16.60 5.05 -0.13
N GLN A 25 15.81 4.94 -1.21
CA GLN A 25 16.21 5.45 -2.53
C GLN A 25 16.36 6.98 -2.54
N ASN A 26 15.46 7.71 -1.86
CA ASN A 26 15.57 9.16 -1.72
C ASN A 26 16.85 9.56 -0.96
N ILE A 27 17.21 8.83 0.10
CA ILE A 27 18.45 9.07 0.86
C ILE A 27 19.68 8.74 0.02
N ALA A 28 19.69 7.59 -0.66
CA ALA A 28 20.81 7.14 -1.48
C ALA A 28 21.14 8.13 -2.62
N ASN A 29 20.15 8.87 -3.11
CA ASN A 29 20.30 9.87 -4.16
C ASN A 29 20.38 11.32 -3.65
N ALA A 30 20.53 11.55 -2.34
CA ALA A 30 20.46 12.89 -1.75
C ALA A 30 21.53 13.88 -2.25
N ALA A 31 22.67 13.38 -2.74
CA ALA A 31 23.76 14.20 -3.29
C ALA A 31 23.71 14.37 -4.81
N ASN A 32 22.73 13.78 -5.49
CA ASN A 32 22.56 13.92 -6.94
C ASN A 32 21.72 15.17 -7.24
N ALA A 33 22.33 16.18 -7.87
CA ALA A 33 21.68 17.46 -8.17
C ALA A 33 20.49 17.33 -9.14
N ASP A 34 20.47 16.30 -9.98
CA ASP A 34 19.42 16.06 -10.96
C ASP A 34 18.31 15.14 -10.43
N PHE A 35 18.45 14.64 -9.20
CA PHE A 35 17.48 13.72 -8.62
C PHE A 35 16.30 14.45 -7.97
N SER A 36 15.10 14.20 -8.49
CA SER A 36 13.85 14.59 -7.83
C SER A 36 13.42 13.54 -6.81
N ARG A 37 13.25 13.95 -5.56
CA ARG A 37 12.64 13.10 -4.53
C ARG A 37 11.23 12.68 -4.94
N ARG A 38 10.91 11.44 -4.63
CA ARG A 38 9.59 10.84 -4.86
C ARG A 38 8.84 10.66 -3.56
N THR A 39 7.51 10.62 -3.64
CA THR A 39 6.63 10.44 -2.48
C THR A 39 5.62 9.36 -2.78
N LEU A 40 5.43 8.44 -1.82
CA LEU A 40 4.41 7.40 -1.93
C LEU A 40 3.18 7.84 -1.14
N THR A 41 2.04 7.92 -1.82
CA THR A 41 0.74 8.07 -1.16
C THR A 41 0.14 6.71 -0.83
N GLN A 42 -0.72 6.63 0.18
CA GLN A 42 -1.42 5.40 0.55
C GLN A 42 -2.92 5.65 0.49
N GLY A 43 -3.66 4.67 -0.02
CA GLY A 43 -5.11 4.73 -0.10
C GLY A 43 -5.76 3.49 0.48
N GLU A 44 -6.86 3.67 1.19
CA GLU A 44 -7.69 2.56 1.65
C GLU A 44 -8.54 2.04 0.50
N LEU A 45 -8.57 0.72 0.35
CA LEU A 45 -9.56 0.01 -0.44
C LEU A 45 -10.65 -0.43 0.52
N VAL A 46 -11.81 0.20 0.42
CA VAL A 46 -13.03 -0.17 1.16
C VAL A 46 -14.06 -0.61 0.12
N MET A 47 -14.57 -1.83 0.23
CA MET A 47 -15.63 -2.30 -0.65
C MET A 47 -16.96 -1.67 -0.21
N THR A 48 -17.51 -0.75 -1.01
CA THR A 48 -18.83 -0.14 -0.82
C THR A 48 -19.84 -0.80 -1.77
N GLY A 49 -20.29 -2.02 -1.48
CA GLY A 49 -21.30 -2.69 -2.30
C GLY A 49 -21.78 -4.04 -1.76
N SER A 50 -23.10 -4.22 -1.76
CA SER A 50 -23.94 -5.34 -1.30
C SER A 50 -23.23 -6.65 -0.89
N ILE A 51 -23.57 -7.13 0.32
CA ILE A 51 -23.25 -8.45 0.87
C ILE A 51 -23.99 -9.52 0.03
N GLY A 52 -23.52 -9.77 -1.18
CA GLY A 52 -23.76 -11.03 -1.87
C GLY A 52 -22.87 -12.08 -1.21
N ILE A 53 -23.34 -13.33 -1.12
CA ILE A 53 -22.62 -14.50 -0.59
C ILE A 53 -21.48 -14.91 -1.55
N ASN A 54 -20.67 -13.94 -1.97
CA ASN A 54 -19.44 -14.18 -2.70
C ASN A 54 -18.35 -14.33 -1.66
N ALA A 55 -17.80 -15.54 -1.57
CA ALA A 55 -16.66 -15.92 -0.75
C ALA A 55 -15.35 -15.26 -1.21
N ALA A 56 -15.36 -13.95 -1.49
CA ALA A 56 -14.20 -13.20 -1.92
C ALA A 56 -13.52 -12.58 -0.69
N ASP A 57 -12.34 -13.09 -0.35
CA ASP A 57 -11.52 -12.72 0.81
C ASP A 57 -10.94 -11.29 0.79
N SER A 58 -11.45 -10.40 -0.07
CA SER A 58 -10.95 -9.03 -0.26
C SER A 58 -12.00 -7.98 0.12
N LEU A 59 -12.36 -7.96 1.41
CA LEU A 59 -13.32 -7.00 1.98
C LEU A 59 -12.68 -5.62 2.30
N GLY A 60 -11.35 -5.51 2.21
CA GLY A 60 -10.62 -4.26 2.36
C GLY A 60 -9.10 -4.43 2.28
N GLY A 61 -8.36 -3.33 2.28
CA GLY A 61 -6.89 -3.34 2.29
C GLY A 61 -6.26 -1.97 2.06
N VAL A 62 -4.92 -1.91 2.10
CA VAL A 62 -4.15 -0.70 1.78
C VAL A 62 -3.44 -0.91 0.46
N ARG A 63 -3.57 0.06 -0.45
CA ARG A 63 -2.85 0.06 -1.73
C ARG A 63 -1.86 1.23 -1.79
N PRO A 64 -0.70 1.04 -2.46
CA PRO A 64 0.13 2.17 -2.84
C PRO A 64 -0.66 3.06 -3.81
N GLY A 65 -0.54 4.37 -3.62
CA GLY A 65 -1.07 5.38 -4.52
C GLY A 65 -0.04 5.76 -5.58
N VAL A 66 -0.05 7.04 -5.97
CA VAL A 66 0.94 7.57 -6.93
C VAL A 66 2.31 7.68 -6.25
N ILE A 67 3.36 7.36 -7.02
CA ILE A 67 4.79 7.49 -6.69
C ILE A 67 5.40 8.62 -7.51
#